data_AF-A0A358PAP7-F1
#
_entry.id   AF-A0A358PAP7-F1
#
_cell.length_a   1.000
_cell.length_b   1.000
_cell.length_c   1.000
_cell.angle_alpha   90.00
_cell.angle_beta   90.00
_cell.angle_gamma   90.00
#
_symmetry.space_group_name_H-M   'P 1'
#
loop_
_entity.id
_entity.type
_entity.pdbx_description
1 polymer ?
#
loop_
_entity_poly.entity_id
_entity_poly.type
_entity_poly.pdbx_seq_one_letter_code
_entity_poly.pdbx_strand_id
1 'polypeptide(L)'
;MTTHAISRFPVPDLAALPADLQTLFHDVSEKAGFVPNVFWVLAHRPDELRAFWAYHEALMRRESGLSKGEREMIVVATSAENNCLYCVVAHGAILRIYEKSATIADAIATNY
;
A
#
# COMPACT_ATOMS: atom_id res chain seq x y z
N MET A 1 -1.22 -15.40 14.28
CA MET A 1 -0.20 -14.59 13.57
C MET A 1 0.36 -15.47 12.48
N THR A 2 0.45 -14.96 11.24
CA THR A 2 0.94 -15.76 10.10
C THR A 2 2.39 -16.15 10.32
N THR A 3 2.71 -17.44 10.19
CA THR A 3 4.02 -18.05 10.43
C THR A 3 5.08 -17.69 9.37
N HIS A 4 4.77 -16.79 8.45
CA HIS A 4 5.61 -16.45 7.30
C HIS A 4 6.18 -15.04 7.45
N ALA A 5 7.47 -14.90 7.18
CA ALA A 5 8.15 -13.61 7.17
C ALA A 5 7.55 -12.68 6.10
N ILE A 6 7.25 -11.44 6.49
CA ILE A 6 6.67 -10.42 5.59
C ILE A 6 7.74 -9.68 4.75
N SER A 7 9.02 -9.86 5.09
CA SER A 7 10.16 -9.18 4.49
C SER A 7 11.38 -10.10 4.47
N ARG A 8 12.27 -9.90 3.48
CA ARG A 8 13.61 -10.47 3.48
C ARG A 8 14.61 -9.64 4.31
N PHE A 9 14.24 -8.39 4.61
CA PHE A 9 15.00 -7.47 5.45
C PHE A 9 14.45 -7.47 6.88
N PRO A 10 15.23 -7.00 7.87
CA PRO A 10 14.74 -6.85 9.23
C PRO A 10 13.46 -6.01 9.29
N VAL A 11 12.53 -6.41 10.16
CA VAL A 11 11.32 -5.65 10.46
C VAL A 11 11.47 -5.15 11.89
N PRO A 12 11.59 -3.84 12.12
CA PRO A 12 11.78 -3.28 13.46
C PRO A 12 10.48 -3.30 14.26
N ASP A 13 10.61 -3.33 15.59
CA ASP A 13 9.49 -3.09 16.51
C ASP A 13 9.06 -1.62 16.46
N LEU A 14 7.76 -1.36 16.68
CA LEU A 14 7.21 0.00 16.71
C LEU A 14 7.96 0.93 17.67
N ALA A 15 8.28 0.42 18.86
CA ALA A 15 8.97 1.18 19.91
C ALA A 15 10.41 1.58 19.54
N ALA A 16 11.02 0.89 18.56
CA ALA A 16 12.35 1.22 18.06
C ALA A 16 12.32 2.31 16.98
N LEU A 17 11.13 2.70 16.49
CA LEU A 17 11.00 3.73 15.47
C LEU A 17 11.09 5.15 16.04
N PRO A 18 11.58 6.13 15.27
CA PRO A 18 11.41 7.55 15.56
C PRO A 18 9.95 7.93 15.87
N ALA A 19 9.75 8.89 16.77
CA ALA A 19 8.42 9.25 17.27
C ALA A 19 7.42 9.65 16.17
N ASP A 20 7.88 10.36 15.14
CA ASP A 20 7.06 10.75 13.99
C ASP A 20 6.56 9.54 13.18
N LEU A 21 7.38 8.49 13.07
CA LEU A 21 6.99 7.25 12.42
C LEU A 21 6.06 6.40 13.30
N GLN A 22 6.21 6.44 14.63
CA GLN A 22 5.22 5.83 15.52
C GLN A 22 3.85 6.48 15.32
N THR A 23 3.78 7.82 15.28
CA THR A 23 2.55 8.55 14.98
C THR A 23 1.99 8.17 13.61
N LEU A 24 2.83 8.13 12.56
CA LEU A 24 2.40 7.69 11.23
C LEU A 24 1.75 6.30 11.26
N PHE A 25 2.33 5.36 11.98
CA PHE A 25 1.80 4.00 12.10
C PHE A 25 0.46 3.97 12.83
N HIS A 26 0.31 4.74 13.91
CA HIS A 26 -0.97 4.90 14.60
C HIS A 26 -2.04 5.47 13.66
N ASP A 27 -1.75 6.57 12.97
CA ASP A 27 -2.69 7.23 12.05
C ASP A 27 -3.15 6.30 10.91
N VAL A 28 -2.21 5.52 10.35
CA VAL A 28 -2.51 4.54 9.31
C VAL A 28 -3.38 3.41 9.86
N SER A 29 -3.03 2.90 11.05
CA SER A 29 -3.80 1.84 11.70
C SER A 29 -5.22 2.27 12.06
N GLU A 30 -5.42 3.50 12.53
CA GLU A 30 -6.75 4.03 12.84
C GLU A 30 -7.63 4.14 11.59
N LYS A 31 -7.04 4.55 10.45
CA LYS A 31 -7.77 4.73 9.18
C LYS A 31 -8.07 3.41 8.47
N ALA A 32 -7.13 2.48 8.46
CA ALA A 32 -7.21 1.23 7.71
C ALA A 32 -7.61 0.00 8.55
N GLY A 33 -7.61 0.12 9.88
CA GLY A 33 -7.84 -0.98 10.83
C GLY A 33 -6.60 -1.86 11.08
N PHE A 34 -5.51 -1.64 10.34
CA PHE A 34 -4.22 -2.30 10.50
C PHE A 34 -3.13 -1.47 9.80
N VAL A 35 -1.86 -1.78 10.05
CA VAL A 35 -0.73 -1.18 9.31
C VAL A 35 -0.34 -2.10 8.14
N PRO A 36 -0.41 -1.64 6.87
CA PRO A 36 0.01 -2.44 5.72
C PRO A 36 1.48 -2.84 5.81
N ASN A 37 1.81 -4.07 5.42
CA ASN A 37 3.18 -4.63 5.57
C ASN A 37 4.27 -3.79 4.89
N VAL A 38 3.97 -3.05 3.81
CA VAL A 38 4.95 -2.17 3.15
C VAL A 38 5.52 -1.11 4.10
N PHE A 39 4.74 -0.63 5.08
CA PHE A 39 5.23 0.29 6.10
C PHE A 39 6.25 -0.39 7.01
N TRP A 40 5.91 -1.58 7.53
CA TRP A 40 6.82 -2.40 8.36
C TRP A 40 8.11 -2.76 7.62
N VAL A 41 7.97 -3.14 6.34
CA VAL A 41 9.10 -3.51 5.49
C VAL A 41 10.03 -2.33 5.28
N LEU A 42 9.52 -1.11 5.05
CA LEU A 42 10.35 0.08 4.85
C LEU A 42 10.83 0.72 6.15
N ALA A 43 10.23 0.39 7.30
CA ALA A 43 10.56 1.02 8.58
C ALA A 43 12.00 0.81 9.06
N HIS A 44 12.70 -0.23 8.56
CA HIS A 44 14.13 -0.41 8.81
C HIS A 44 15.01 0.68 8.17
N ARG A 45 14.44 1.51 7.27
CA ARG A 45 15.07 2.69 6.66
C ARG A 45 14.13 3.90 6.81
N PRO A 46 14.11 4.54 8.00
CA PRO A 46 13.15 5.59 8.34
C PRO A 46 13.02 6.71 7.30
N ASP A 47 14.14 7.20 6.75
CA ASP A 47 14.12 8.28 5.77
C ASP A 47 13.51 7.85 4.43
N GLU A 48 13.70 6.59 4.04
CA GLU A 48 13.10 6.04 2.82
C GLU A 48 11.60 5.82 3.00
N LEU A 49 11.15 5.37 4.18
CA LEU A 49 9.73 5.29 4.50
C LEU A 49 9.06 6.67 4.46
N ARG A 50 9.71 7.71 5.01
CA ARG A 50 9.19 9.09 4.94
C ARG A 50 9.04 9.55 3.48
N ALA A 51 10.08 9.37 2.68
CA ALA A 51 10.06 9.75 1.27
C ALA A 51 8.99 8.97 0.48
N PHE A 52 8.90 7.66 0.70
CA PHE A 52 7.88 6.80 0.10
C PHE A 52 6.47 7.30 0.43
N TRP A 53 6.19 7.55 1.71
CA TRP A 53 4.85 7.97 2.13
C TRP A 53 4.49 9.36 1.63
N ALA A 54 5.42 10.32 1.68
CA ALA A 54 5.21 11.66 1.16
C ALA A 54 4.89 11.62 -0.35
N TYR A 55 5.61 10.81 -1.12
CA TYR A 55 5.36 10.66 -2.55
C TYR A 55 4.03 9.95 -2.83
N HIS A 56 3.70 8.91 -2.07
CA HIS A 56 2.40 8.24 -2.15
C HIS A 56 1.25 9.23 -1.93
N GLU A 57 1.27 10.04 -0.86
CA GLU A 57 0.21 11.03 -0.62
C GLU A 57 0.14 12.06 -1.75
N ALA A 58 1.29 12.53 -2.24
CA ALA A 58 1.34 13.48 -3.35
C ALA A 58 0.72 12.91 -4.64
N LEU A 59 0.91 11.62 -4.95
CA LEU A 59 0.34 11.00 -6.14
C LEU A 59 -1.13 10.60 -5.94
N MET A 60 -1.43 9.95 -4.83
CA MET A 60 -2.72 9.28 -4.62
C MET A 60 -3.80 10.21 -4.11
N ARG A 61 -3.44 11.37 -3.52
CA ARG A 61 -4.43 12.30 -2.93
C ARG A 61 -4.49 13.68 -3.55
N ARG A 62 -3.54 14.06 -4.40
CA ARG A 62 -3.64 15.33 -5.13
C ARG A 62 -4.92 15.38 -5.95
N GLU A 63 -5.43 16.59 -6.18
CA GLU A 63 -6.46 16.80 -7.19
C GLU A 63 -5.87 16.48 -8.58
N SER A 64 -6.62 15.72 -9.37
CA SER A 64 -6.26 15.44 -10.76
C SER A 64 -7.53 15.09 -11.54
N GLY A 65 -7.41 14.97 -12.86
CA GLY A 65 -8.50 14.46 -13.70
C GLY A 65 -8.80 12.96 -13.53
N LEU A 66 -8.13 12.27 -12.61
CA LEU A 66 -8.36 10.85 -12.31
C LEU A 66 -9.03 10.69 -10.95
N SER A 67 -10.10 9.90 -10.94
CA SER A 67 -10.76 9.40 -9.74
C SER A 67 -9.81 8.52 -8.91
N LYS A 68 -10.19 8.25 -7.66
CA LYS A 68 -9.42 7.34 -6.80
C LYS A 68 -9.38 5.93 -7.38
N GLY A 69 -10.50 5.44 -7.92
CA GLY A 69 -10.54 4.12 -8.53
C GLY A 69 -9.72 4.05 -9.81
N GLU A 70 -9.75 5.08 -10.67
CA GLU A 70 -8.92 5.11 -11.89
C GLU A 70 -7.42 5.06 -11.57
N ARG A 71 -6.98 5.72 -10.49
CA ARG A 71 -5.59 5.59 -10.01
C ARG A 71 -5.27 4.16 -9.60
N GLU A 72 -6.15 3.52 -8.84
CA GLU A 72 -5.96 2.13 -8.43
C GLU A 72 -6.03 1.16 -9.61
N MET A 73 -6.82 1.43 -10.66
CA MET A 73 -6.82 0.64 -11.90
C MET A 73 -5.45 0.67 -12.56
N ILE A 74 -4.81 1.84 -12.66
CA ILE A 74 -3.44 1.98 -13.18
C ILE A 74 -2.46 1.18 -12.32
N VAL A 75 -2.58 1.27 -10.99
CA VAL A 75 -1.69 0.53 -10.07
C VAL A 75 -1.88 -0.97 -10.24
N VAL A 76 -3.11 -1.49 -10.31
CA VAL A 76 -3.40 -2.92 -10.49
C VAL A 76 -2.85 -3.43 -11.83
N ALA A 77 -3.10 -2.70 -12.93
CA ALA A 77 -2.60 -3.07 -14.25
C ALA A 77 -1.06 -3.12 -14.27
N THR A 78 -0.40 -2.09 -13.74
CA THR A 78 1.07 -2.03 -13.64
C THR A 78 1.61 -3.13 -12.74
N SER A 79 0.91 -3.45 -11.66
CA SER A 79 1.30 -4.50 -10.72
C SER A 79 1.21 -5.90 -11.33
N ALA A 80 0.16 -6.15 -12.11
CA ALA A 80 -0.04 -7.40 -12.81
C ALA A 80 1.04 -7.63 -13.87
N GLU A 81 1.32 -6.63 -14.70
CA GLU A 81 2.41 -6.68 -15.69
C GLU A 81 3.77 -6.99 -15.04
N ASN A 82 4.02 -6.43 -13.86
CA ASN A 82 5.26 -6.65 -13.10
C ASN A 82 5.23 -7.90 -12.21
N ASN A 83 4.18 -8.72 -12.28
CA ASN A 83 4.00 -9.91 -11.44
C ASN A 83 4.16 -9.63 -9.92
N CYS A 84 3.79 -8.43 -9.46
CA CYS A 84 3.90 -8.05 -8.04
C CYS A 84 2.70 -8.58 -7.25
N LEU A 85 2.85 -9.75 -6.61
CA LEU A 85 1.79 -10.34 -5.78
C LEU A 85 1.25 -9.39 -4.71
N TYR A 86 2.14 -8.76 -3.93
CA TYR A 86 1.73 -7.86 -2.85
C TYR A 86 0.89 -6.69 -3.37
N CYS A 87 1.35 -6.08 -4.47
CA CYS A 87 0.72 -4.92 -5.07
C CYS A 87 -0.65 -5.27 -5.66
N VAL A 88 -0.75 -6.38 -6.42
CA VAL A 88 -2.02 -6.86 -6.99
C VAL A 88 -3.04 -7.13 -5.89
N VAL A 89 -2.63 -7.80 -4.80
CA VAL A 89 -3.54 -8.11 -3.69
C VAL A 89 -3.99 -6.85 -2.95
N ALA A 90 -3.06 -5.97 -2.57
CA ALA A 90 -3.37 -4.78 -1.79
C ALA A 90 -4.20 -3.76 -2.59
N HIS A 91 -3.72 -3.36 -3.76
CA HIS A 91 -4.39 -2.34 -4.58
C HIS A 91 -5.66 -2.89 -5.23
N GLY A 92 -5.72 -4.19 -5.54
CA GLY A 92 -6.96 -4.83 -5.97
C GLY A 92 -8.06 -4.76 -4.90
N ALA A 93 -7.72 -4.94 -3.63
CA ALA A 93 -8.69 -4.78 -2.54
C ALA A 93 -9.22 -3.34 -2.43
N ILE A 94 -8.33 -2.35 -2.54
CA ILE A 94 -8.71 -0.92 -2.51
C ILE A 94 -9.58 -0.56 -3.72
N LEU A 95 -9.20 -1.02 -4.90
CA LEU A 95 -9.93 -0.77 -6.14
C LEU A 95 -11.38 -1.27 -6.04
N ARG A 96 -11.58 -2.51 -5.55
CA ARG A 96 -12.93 -3.09 -5.35
C ARG A 96 -13.81 -2.24 -4.43
N ILE A 97 -13.21 -1.60 -3.41
CA ILE A 97 -13.93 -0.69 -2.51
C ILE A 97 -14.30 0.61 -3.22
N TYR A 98 -13.37 1.25 -3.94
CA TYR A 98 -13.63 2.52 -4.61
C TYR A 98 -14.65 2.40 -5.74
N GLU A 99 -14.54 1.35 -6.56
CA GLU A 99 -15.44 1.13 -7.69
C GLU A 99 -16.71 0.36 -7.32
N LYS A 100 -16.82 -0.11 -6.07
CA LYS A 100 -17.94 -0.94 -5.59
C LYS A 100 -18.23 -2.13 -6.51
N SER A 101 -17.18 -2.73 -7.06
CA SER A 101 -17.24 -3.86 -7.98
C SER A 101 -16.33 -4.96 -7.49
N ALA A 102 -16.89 -6.14 -7.21
CA ALA A 102 -16.12 -7.26 -6.66
C ALA A 102 -15.14 -7.87 -7.67
N THR A 103 -15.38 -7.71 -8.98
CA THR A 103 -14.65 -8.40 -10.04
C THR A 103 -13.69 -7.51 -10.82
N ILE A 104 -13.77 -6.19 -10.66
CA ILE A 104 -13.01 -5.24 -11.51
C ILE A 104 -11.49 -5.43 -11.41
N ALA A 105 -10.98 -5.68 -10.20
CA ALA A 105 -9.54 -5.88 -9.99
C ALA A 105 -9.05 -7.16 -10.66
N ASP A 106 -9.86 -8.22 -10.63
CA ASP A 106 -9.50 -9.50 -11.24
C ASP A 106 -9.51 -9.37 -12.77
N ALA A 107 -10.55 -8.71 -13.32
CA ALA A 107 -10.63 -8.42 -14.74
C ALA A 107 -9.42 -7.63 -15.23
N ILE A 108 -8.99 -6.59 -14.51
CA ILE A 108 -7.81 -5.80 -14.88
C ILE A 108 -6.52 -6.60 -14.74
N ALA A 109 -6.36 -7.36 -13.65
CA ALA A 109 -5.13 -8.10 -13.36
C ALA A 109 -4.88 -9.27 -14.32
N THR A 110 -5.90 -9.74 -15.05
CA THR A 110 -5.80 -10.87 -15.98
C THR A 110 -6.14 -10.51 -17.43
N ASN A 111 -6.24 -9.22 -17.78
CA ASN A 111 -6.57 -8.77 -19.13
C ASN A 111 -5.31 -8.67 -20.02
N TYR A 112 -4.81 -9.82 -20.47
CA TYR A 112 -3.68 -9.95 -21.41
C TYR A 112 -4.06 -10.67 -22.69
#